data_AF-A0A6I0JT37-F1
#
_entry.id   AF-A0A6I0JT37-F1
#
_cell.length_a   1.000
_cell.length_b   1.000
_cell.length_c   1.000
_cell.angle_alpha   90.00
_cell.angle_beta   90.00
_cell.angle_gamma   90.00
#
_symmetry.space_group_name_H-M   'P 1'
#
loop_
_entity.id
_entity.type
_entity.pdbx_description
1 polymer ?
#
loop_
_entity_poly.entity_id
_entity_poly.type
_entity_poly.pdbx_seq_one_letter_code
_entity_poly.pdbx_strand_id
1 'polypeptide(L)' 'ANHYYPFGGVFASSGNVQPYKYNGKEYDAKKGLNWYDYGARHYDAALGRFTTNDRFAEKYHSMSPYQYGANNRSSKIIK' A
#
# COMPACT_ATOMS: atom_id res chain seq x y z
N ALA A 1 -3.67 0.43 -19.88
CA ALA A 1 -4.30 0.71 -18.58
C ALA A 1 -3.74 -0.26 -17.56
N ASN A 2 -3.56 0.16 -16.30
CA ASN A 2 -3.06 -0.72 -15.24
C ASN A 2 -4.24 -1.23 -14.42
N HIS A 3 -4.35 -2.55 -14.28
CA HIS A 3 -5.37 -3.21 -13.49
C HIS A 3 -4.72 -3.66 -12.18
N TYR A 4 -5.42 -3.43 -11.06
CA TYR A 4 -4.91 -3.75 -9.73
C TYR A 4 -5.86 -4.70 -9.02
N TYR A 5 -5.29 -5.63 -8.27
CA TYR A 5 -6.00 -6.34 -7.23
C TYR A 5 -6.50 -5.36 -6.16
N PRO A 6 -7.50 -5.75 -5.37
CA PRO A 6 -8.14 -4.83 -4.43
C PRO A 6 -7.20 -4.15 -3.42
N PHE A 7 -6.10 -4.81 -3.05
CA PHE A 7 -5.08 -4.29 -2.15
C PHE A 7 -3.88 -3.67 -2.88
N GLY A 8 -3.98 -3.36 -4.17
CA GLY A 8 -2.96 -2.66 -4.93
C GLY A 8 -1.95 -3.55 -5.65
N GLY A 9 -2.04 -4.88 -5.53
CA GLY A 9 -1.19 -5.78 -6.31
C GLY A 9 -1.41 -5.58 -7.81
N VAL A 10 -0.36 -5.52 -8.62
CA VAL A 10 -0.48 -5.32 -10.07
C VAL A 10 -1.02 -6.60 -10.71
N PHE A 11 -2.20 -6.53 -11.31
CA PHE A 11 -2.80 -7.65 -12.05
C PHE A 11 -2.39 -7.65 -13.52
N ALA A 12 -2.48 -6.48 -14.16
CA ALA A 12 -2.02 -6.27 -15.52
C ALA A 12 -1.42 -4.86 -15.61
N SER A 13 -0.20 -4.74 -16.12
CA SER A 13 0.48 -3.47 -16.32
C SER A 13 0.76 -3.28 -17.80
N SER A 14 0.29 -2.19 -18.40
CA SER A 14 0.56 -1.89 -19.80
C SER A 14 1.94 -1.24 -19.94
N GLY A 15 3.03 -1.99 -19.68
CA GLY A 15 4.44 -1.69 -20.02
C GLY A 15 5.07 -0.34 -19.61
N ASN A 16 4.27 0.60 -19.11
CA ASN A 16 4.66 1.97 -18.88
C ASN A 16 5.30 2.06 -17.50
N VAL A 17 6.55 2.52 -17.47
CA VAL A 17 7.31 2.80 -16.25
C VAL A 17 6.76 4.08 -15.63
N GLN A 18 5.52 4.03 -15.15
CA GLN A 18 4.95 5.09 -14.33
C GLN A 18 5.31 4.79 -12.87
N PRO A 19 6.01 5.71 -12.18
CA PRO A 19 6.41 5.51 -10.78
C PRO A 19 5.19 5.48 -9.85
N TYR A 20 4.14 6.26 -10.15
CA TYR A 20 2.91 6.31 -9.35
C TYR A 20 1.87 5.31 -9.87
N LYS A 21 1.36 4.46 -8.97
CA LYS A 21 0.40 3.40 -9.32
C LYS A 21 -0.83 3.45 -8.41
N TYR A 22 -1.02 2.45 -7.56
CA TYR A 22 -2.19 2.33 -6.71
C TYR A 22 -2.31 3.51 -5.75
N ASN A 23 -3.52 4.09 -5.66
CA ASN A 23 -3.84 5.24 -4.81
C ASN A 23 -2.88 6.45 -5.00
N GLY A 24 -2.27 6.58 -6.18
CA GLY A 24 -1.31 7.64 -6.48
C GLY A 24 -0.01 7.55 -5.68
N LYS A 25 0.32 6.37 -5.14
CA LYS A 25 1.57 6.15 -4.40
C LYS A 25 2.65 5.60 -5.30
N GLU A 26 3.88 5.98 -4.98
CA GLU A 26 5.06 5.50 -5.71
C GLU A 26 5.22 4.00 -5.45
N TYR A 27 5.40 3.25 -6.54
CA TYR A 27 5.60 1.81 -6.52
C TYR A 27 7.08 1.51 -6.69
N ASP A 28 7.74 1.10 -5.61
CA ASP A 28 9.10 0.59 -5.66
C ASP A 28 9.04 -0.92 -5.88
N ALA A 29 9.59 -1.38 -7.01
CA ALA A 29 9.67 -2.79 -7.41
C ALA A 29 11.10 -3.37 -7.23
N LYS A 30 12.00 -2.65 -6.55
CA LYS A 30 13.41 -3.04 -6.44
C LYS A 30 13.55 -4.40 -5.78
N LYS A 31 14.41 -5.23 -6.38
CA LYS A 31 14.79 -6.55 -5.87
C LYS A 31 13.61 -7.51 -5.60
N GLY A 32 12.47 -7.31 -6.29
CA GLY A 32 11.28 -8.14 -6.15
C GLY A 32 10.38 -7.79 -4.96
N LEU A 33 10.74 -6.76 -4.17
CA LEU A 33 9.83 -6.16 -3.20
C LEU A 33 8.89 -5.23 -3.95
N ASN A 34 7.60 -5.54 -3.94
CA ASN A 34 6.55 -4.80 -4.61
C ASN A 34 5.84 -3.88 -3.61
N TRP A 35 6.53 -2.82 -3.18
CA TRP A 35 6.08 -1.95 -2.10
C TRP A 35 5.62 -0.59 -2.59
N TYR A 36 4.67 -0.02 -1.86
CA TYR A 36 4.19 1.33 -2.07
C TYR A 36 4.75 2.26 -0.99
N ASP A 37 5.30 3.39 -1.42
CA ASP A 37 5.78 4.42 -0.51
C ASP A 37 4.61 5.32 -0.05
N TYR A 38 4.26 5.22 1.24
CA TYR A 38 3.29 6.11 1.91
C TYR A 38 3.99 7.24 2.68
N GLY A 39 5.30 7.39 2.55
CA GLY A 39 6.17 8.38 3.19
C GLY A 39 6.60 7.97 4.59
N ALA A 40 5.63 7.72 5.48
CA ALA A 40 5.92 7.30 6.85
C ALA A 40 6.11 5.79 7.00
N ARG A 41 5.58 5.00 6.05
CA ARG A 41 5.57 3.53 6.08
C ARG A 41 5.61 2.98 4.65
N HIS A 42 6.18 1.80 4.49
CA HIS A 42 6.07 1.02 3.25
C HIS A 42 4.86 0.09 3.34
N TYR A 43 4.07 0.06 2.28
CA TYR A 43 2.89 -0.79 2.17
C TYR A 43 3.16 -1.96 1.22
N ASP A 44 2.98 -3.18 1.72
CA ASP A 44 3.09 -4.40 0.94
C ASP A 44 1.72 -4.74 0.35
N ALA A 45 1.61 -4.63 -0.97
CA ALA A 45 0.36 -4.88 -1.67
C ALA A 45 0.05 -6.37 -1.89
N ALA A 46 1.05 -7.26 -1.74
CA ALA A 46 0.82 -8.69 -1.79
C ALA A 46 0.15 -9.18 -0.49
N LEU A 47 0.55 -8.61 0.65
CA LEU A 47 -0.03 -8.91 1.97
C LEU A 47 -1.22 -8.02 2.34
N GLY A 48 -1.34 -6.84 1.73
CA GLY A 48 -2.36 -5.85 2.06
C GLY A 48 -2.11 -5.17 3.42
N ARG A 49 -0.84 -5.02 3.83
CA ARG A 49 -0.45 -4.55 5.18
C ARG A 49 0.77 -3.62 5.12
N PHE A 50 0.96 -2.81 6.15
CA PHE A 50 2.21 -2.06 6.34
C PHE A 50 3.31 -2.96 6.90
N THR A 51 4.55 -2.68 6.53
CA THR A 51 5.73 -3.40 7.05
C THR A 51 6.20 -2.88 8.41
N THR A 52 5.75 -1.68 8.79
CA THR A 52 6.10 -1.01 10.05
C THR A 52 4.87 -0.67 10.87
N ASN A 53 5.06 -0.58 12.19
CA ASN A 53 4.03 -0.24 13.16
C ASN A 53 3.53 1.20 12.95
N ASP A 54 2.23 1.43 13.09
CA ASP A 54 1.63 2.76 13.08
C ASP A 54 2.06 3.57 14.31
N ARG A 55 2.50 4.82 14.09
CA ARG A 55 2.82 5.74 15.20
C ARG A 55 1.59 6.06 16.07
N PHE A 56 0.39 5.92 15.52
CA PHE A 56 -0.86 6.11 16.26
C PHE A 56 -1.50 4.79 16.71
N ALA A 57 -0.76 3.68 16.70
CA ALA A 57 -1.28 2.38 17.14
C ALA A 57 -1.86 2.43 18.56
N GLU A 58 -1.26 3.23 19.45
CA GLU A 58 -1.74 3.43 20.83
C GLU A 58 -3.09 4.19 20.88
N LYS A 59 -3.44 4.96 19.87
CA LYS A 59 -4.74 5.64 19.81
C LYS A 59 -5.86 4.71 19.36
N TYR A 60 -5.51 3.64 18.64
CA TYR A 60 -6.46 2.70 18.03
C TYR A 60 -6.16 1.27 18.47
N HIS A 61 -6.26 1.00 19.77
CA HIS A 61 -5.99 -0.33 20.34
C HIS A 61 -6.85 -1.47 19.79
N SER A 62 -8.05 -1.17 19.28
CA SER A 62 -8.95 -2.17 18.66
C SER A 62 -8.52 -2.57 17.25
N MET A 63 -7.48 -1.95 16.72
CA MET A 63 -7.02 -2.11 15.35
C MET A 63 -5.60 -2.66 15.31
N SER A 64 -5.31 -3.45 14.27
CA SER A 64 -3.95 -3.96 14.10
C SER A 64 -2.98 -2.83 13.74
N PRO A 65 -1.81 -2.73 14.39
CA PRO A 65 -0.80 -1.71 14.11
C PRO A 65 -0.28 -1.71 12.65
N TYR A 66 -0.50 -2.80 11.92
CA TYR A 66 -0.04 -3.00 10.55
C TYR A 66 -1.17 -2.92 9.52
N GLN A 67 -2.40 -2.62 9.93
CA GLN A 67 -3.55 -2.62 9.04
C GLN A 67 -3.44 -1.53 7.98
N TYR A 68 -3.93 -1.82 6.77
CA TYR A 68 -4.17 -0.81 5.75
C TYR A 68 -5.64 -0.40 5.77
N GLY A 69 -5.91 0.86 6.07
CA GLY A 69 -7.25 1.45 5.90
C GLY A 69 -8.37 0.73 6.64
N ALA A 70 -8.14 0.26 7.87
CA ALA A 70 -9.11 -0.53 8.64
C ALA A 70 -9.49 -1.88 8.00
N ASN A 71 -8.56 -2.51 7.26
CA ASN A 71 -8.83 -3.65 6.38
C ASN A 71 -9.85 -3.36 5.26
N ASN A 72 -10.10 -2.08 4.97
CA ASN A 72 -10.93 -1.66 3.86
C ASN A 72 -10.07 -1.14 2.70
N ARG A 73 -10.35 -1.72 1.53
CA ARG A 73 -9.61 -1.62 0.27
C ARG A 73 -9.74 -0.24 -0.38
N SER A 74 -10.85 0.44 -0.13
CA SER A 74 -11.15 1.76 -0.71
C SER A 74 -10.69 2.92 0.16
N SER A 75 -10.02 2.64 1.29
CA SER A 75 -9.53 3.68 2.18
C SER A 75 -8.49 4.54 1.48
N LYS A 76 -8.83 5.80 1.25
CA LYS A 76 -7.88 6.83 0.86
C LYS A 76 -7.14 7.25 2.13
N ILE A 77 -5.93 6.74 2.34
CA ILE A 77 -5.05 7.27 3.39
C ILE A 77 -4.52 8.62 2.90
N ILE A 78 -5.24 9.68 3.28
CA ILE A 78 -4.84 11.07 3.09
C ILE A 78 -3.75 11.34 4.15
N LYS A 79 -2.63 11.91 3.72
CA LYS A 79 -1.51 12.29 4.59
C LYS A 79 -1.96 13.31 5.65
#